data_AF-A0A5M3WEK2-F1
#
_entry.id   AF-A0A5M3WEK2-F1
#
_cell.length_a   1.000
_cell.length_b   1.000
_cell.length_c   1.000
_cell.angle_alpha   90.00
_cell.angle_beta   90.00
_cell.angle_gamma   90.00
#
_symmetry.space_group_name_H-M   'P 1'
#
loop_
_entity.id
_entity.type
_entity.pdbx_description
1 polymer ?
#
loop_
_entity_poly.entity_id
_entity_poly.type
_entity_poly.pdbx_seq_one_letter_code
_entity_poly.pdbx_strand_id
1 'polypeptide(L)' 'MQDPLENRLAVMVAAATDDQISADDVLAARHSLAALGVTSLSLIRLVDAIEDEFGVDVDPGLVDDFANLVADVAGRLR' A
#
# COMPACT_ATOMS: atom_id res chain seq x y z
N MET A 1 -16.98 -0.68 8.67
CA MET A 1 -16.99 0.49 7.77
C MET A 1 -15.54 0.65 7.35
N GLN A 2 -15.18 0.17 6.16
CA GLN A 2 -13.79 0.24 5.67
C GLN A 2 -13.42 1.71 5.48
N ASP A 3 -12.21 2.09 5.87
CA ASP A 3 -11.75 3.48 5.77
C ASP A 3 -11.58 3.85 4.28
N PRO A 4 -12.05 5.03 3.82
CA PRO A 4 -11.82 5.48 2.45
C PRO A 4 -10.32 5.47 2.05
N LEU A 5 -9.41 5.70 3.00
CA LEU A 5 -7.97 5.63 2.77
C LEU A 5 -7.49 4.18 2.54
N GLU A 6 -7.98 3.22 3.34
CA GLU A 6 -7.65 1.79 3.19
C GLU A 6 -8.04 1.29 1.80
N ASN A 7 -9.28 1.54 1.38
CA ASN A 7 -9.74 1.12 0.06
C ASN A 7 -8.90 1.77 -1.06
N ARG A 8 -8.49 3.02 -0.88
CA ARG A 8 -7.67 3.71 -1.87
C ARG A 8 -6.27 3.11 -1.96
N LEU A 9 -5.60 2.91 -0.84
CA LEU A 9 -4.28 2.27 -0.76
C LEU A 9 -4.31 0.85 -1.34
N ALA A 10 -5.36 0.07 -1.08
CA ALA A 10 -5.48 -1.27 -1.63
C ALA A 10 -5.56 -1.27 -3.18
N VAL A 11 -6.27 -0.31 -3.76
CA VAL A 11 -6.32 -0.12 -5.22
C VAL A 11 -4.95 0.28 -5.77
N MET A 12 -4.20 1.12 -5.08
CA MET A 12 -2.83 1.46 -5.49
C MET A 12 -1.87 0.27 -5.41
N VAL A 13 -2.00 -0.59 -4.39
CA VAL A 13 -1.22 -1.84 -4.29
C VAL A 13 -1.52 -2.74 -5.49
N ALA A 14 -2.80 -2.89 -5.87
CA ALA A 14 -3.18 -3.66 -7.04
C ALA A 14 -2.55 -3.08 -8.33
N ALA A 15 -2.64 -1.77 -8.53
CA ALA A 15 -2.03 -1.10 -9.67
C ALA A 15 -0.50 -1.27 -9.71
N ALA A 16 0.18 -1.14 -8.56
CA ALA A 16 1.64 -1.28 -8.47
C ALA A 16 2.13 -2.72 -8.68
N THR A 17 1.24 -3.70 -8.54
CA THR A 17 1.49 -5.13 -8.76
C THR A 17 1.00 -5.61 -10.12
N ASP A 18 0.69 -4.68 -11.03
CA ASP A 18 0.14 -5.00 -12.37
C ASP A 18 -1.13 -5.89 -12.27
N ASP A 19 -1.99 -5.61 -11.27
CA ASP A 19 -3.21 -6.36 -10.92
C ASP A 19 -2.99 -7.85 -10.61
N GLN A 20 -1.74 -8.26 -10.32
CA GLN A 20 -1.45 -9.62 -9.86
C GLN A 20 -2.00 -9.91 -8.46
N ILE A 21 -2.17 -8.87 -7.65
CA ILE A 21 -2.77 -8.93 -6.33
C ILE A 21 -3.98 -8.00 -6.34
N SER A 22 -5.18 -8.54 -6.09
CA SER A 22 -6.39 -7.73 -6.11
C SER A 22 -6.50 -6.85 -4.87
N ALA A 23 -7.19 -5.71 -4.98
CA ALA A 23 -7.43 -4.84 -3.82
C ALA A 23 -8.18 -5.58 -2.69
N ASP A 24 -9.10 -6.48 -3.03
CA ASP A 24 -9.82 -7.31 -2.06
C ASP A 24 -8.86 -8.28 -1.33
N ASP A 25 -7.90 -8.88 -2.04
CA ASP A 25 -6.88 -9.74 -1.43
C ASP A 25 -5.97 -8.95 -0.49
N VAL A 26 -5.60 -7.71 -0.87
CA VAL A 26 -4.82 -6.79 -0.03
C VAL A 26 -5.59 -6.42 1.24
N LEU A 27 -6.89 -6.10 1.11
CA LEU A 27 -7.76 -5.76 2.24
C LEU A 27 -8.01 -6.96 3.17
N ALA A 28 -8.06 -8.17 2.61
CA ALA A 28 -8.21 -9.41 3.37
C ALA A 28 -6.87 -9.91 3.96
N ALA A 29 -5.74 -9.36 3.51
CA ALA A 29 -4.42 -9.83 3.89
C ALA A 29 -4.15 -9.62 5.38
N ARG A 30 -3.57 -10.65 6.00
CA ARG A 30 -3.09 -10.61 7.39
C ARG A 30 -1.58 -10.87 7.46
N HIS A 31 -0.92 -10.83 6.31
CA HIS A 31 0.48 -11.21 6.10
C HIS A 31 1.21 -9.98 5.56
N SER A 32 2.54 -10.02 5.57
CA SER A 32 3.36 -8.97 4.95
C SER A 32 3.05 -8.82 3.47
N LEU A 33 3.26 -7.63 2.93
CA LEU A 33 3.10 -7.38 1.49
C LEU A 33 4.03 -8.28 0.67
N ALA A 34 5.24 -8.54 1.17
CA ALA A 34 6.17 -9.48 0.56
C ALA A 34 5.59 -10.91 0.48
N ALA A 35 4.85 -11.36 1.50
CA ALA A 35 4.21 -12.68 1.50
C ALA A 35 3.02 -12.78 0.54
N LEU A 36 2.37 -11.65 0.22
CA LEU A 36 1.35 -11.56 -0.83
C LEU A 36 1.96 -11.60 -2.25
N GLY A 37 3.28 -11.46 -2.37
CA GLY A 37 3.97 -11.40 -3.67
C GLY A 37 4.32 -9.98 -4.12
N VAL A 38 4.16 -8.97 -3.26
CA VAL A 38 4.68 -7.62 -3.56
C VAL A 38 6.20 -7.68 -3.63
N THR A 39 6.72 -7.41 -4.82
CA THR A 39 8.16 -7.38 -5.07
C THR A 39 8.77 -6.03 -4.67
N SER A 40 10.09 -5.94 -4.53
CA SER A 40 10.77 -4.65 -4.30
C SER A 40 10.47 -3.62 -5.40
N LEU A 41 10.28 -4.06 -6.65
CA LEU A 41 9.92 -3.16 -7.75
C LEU A 41 8.49 -2.64 -7.61
N SER A 42 7.54 -3.52 -7.30
CA SER A 42 6.14 -3.14 -7.03
C SER A 42 6.05 -2.22 -5.82
N LEU A 43 6.88 -2.43 -4.80
CA LEU A 43 6.94 -1.58 -3.62
C LEU A 43 7.45 -0.17 -3.95
N ILE A 44 8.51 -0.04 -4.75
CA ILE A 44 9.01 1.28 -5.20
C ILE A 44 7.92 2.00 -6.01
N ARG A 45 7.27 1.31 -6.96
CA ARG A 45 6.16 1.89 -7.74
C ARG A 45 4.99 2.32 -6.88
N LEU A 46 4.68 1.54 -5.85
CA LEU A 46 3.62 1.85 -4.89
C LEU A 46 3.95 3.11 -4.10
N VAL A 47 5.18 3.20 -3.58
CA VAL A 47 5.66 4.39 -2.88
C VAL A 47 5.56 5.60 -3.79
N ASP A 48 6.18 5.55 -4.98
CA ASP A 48 6.13 6.67 -5.94
C ASP A 48 4.67 7.13 -6.21
N ALA A 49 3.73 6.19 -6.36
CA ALA A 49 2.32 6.50 -6.59
C ALA A 49 1.63 7.14 -5.37
N ILE A 50 1.94 6.68 -4.15
CA ILE A 50 1.41 7.26 -2.91
C ILE A 50 1.96 8.66 -2.70
N GLU A 51 3.25 8.87 -2.95
CA GLU A 51 3.88 10.19 -2.82
C GLU A 51 3.29 11.19 -3.82
N ASP A 52 3.08 10.78 -5.08
CA ASP A 52 2.43 11.60 -6.11
C ASP A 52 0.95 11.90 -5.78
N GLU A 53 0.21 10.91 -5.24
CA GLU A 53 -1.22 11.07 -4.97
C GLU A 53 -1.50 11.88 -3.69
N PHE A 54 -0.73 11.67 -2.62
CA PHE A 54 -1.00 12.28 -1.31
C PHE A 54 -0.02 13.38 -0.91
N GLY A 55 1.09 13.55 -1.62
CA GLY A 55 2.13 14.52 -1.28
C GLY A 55 2.85 14.20 0.04
N VAL A 56 2.92 12.91 0.40
CA VAL A 56 3.61 12.40 1.59
C VAL A 56 4.95 11.75 1.20
N ASP A 57 5.87 11.56 2.14
CA ASP A 57 7.15 10.86 1.93
C ASP A 57 7.08 9.50 2.64
N VAL A 58 7.19 8.41 1.89
CA VAL A 58 7.00 7.04 2.39
C VAL A 58 8.30 6.24 2.22
N ASP A 59 8.83 5.72 3.32
CA ASP A 59 10.02 4.88 3.26
C ASP A 59 9.63 3.43 2.92
N PRO A 60 10.00 2.88 1.74
CA PRO A 60 9.72 1.49 1.39
C PRO A 60 10.37 0.50 2.37
N GLY A 61 11.44 0.87 3.07
CA GLY A 61 12.08 0.04 4.08
C GLY A 61 11.25 -0.16 5.35
N LEU A 62 10.23 0.68 5.57
CA LEU A 62 9.32 0.62 6.72
C LEU A 62 7.96 -0.01 6.40
N VAL A 63 7.71 -0.33 5.13
CA VAL A 63 6.46 -0.94 4.68
C VAL A 63 6.56 -2.46 4.78
N ASP A 64 6.10 -3.02 5.90
CA ASP A 64 6.09 -4.48 6.15
C ASP A 64 4.74 -5.11 5.76
N ASP A 65 3.65 -4.55 6.29
CA ASP A 65 2.28 -5.00 6.04
C ASP A 65 1.36 -3.83 5.65
N PHE A 66 0.19 -4.18 5.13
CA PHE A 66 -0.78 -3.20 4.65
C PHE A 66 -1.33 -2.29 5.76
N ALA A 67 -1.50 -2.81 6.97
CA ALA A 67 -2.01 -2.02 8.10
C ALA A 67 -1.00 -0.95 8.53
N ASN A 68 0.28 -1.28 8.56
CA ASN A 68 1.36 -0.34 8.84
C ASN A 68 1.45 0.74 7.77
N LEU A 69 1.31 0.38 6.49
CA LEU A 69 1.26 1.36 5.40
C LEU A 69 0.11 2.36 5.58
N VAL A 70 -1.10 1.87 5.87
CA VAL A 70 -2.28 2.72 6.10
C VAL A 70 -2.04 3.65 7.27
N ALA A 71 -1.53 3.14 8.40
CA ALA A 71 -1.25 3.94 9.58
C ALA A 71 -0.18 5.01 9.33
N ASP A 72 0.84 4.67 8.55
CA ASP A 72 1.97 5.54 8.19
C ASP A 72 1.51 6.72 7.31
N VAL A 73 0.70 6.44 6.28
CA VAL A 73 0.11 7.45 5.40
C VAL A 73 -0.93 8.30 6.15
N ALA A 74 -1.81 7.67 6.93
CA ALA A 74 -2.80 8.39 7.74
C ALA A 74 -2.16 9.34 8.76
N GLY A 75 -1.00 8.97 9.32
CA GLY A 75 -0.23 9.80 10.24
C GLY A 75 0.37 11.04 9.57
N ARG A 76 0.71 10.96 8.27
CA ARG A 76 1.33 12.04 7.49
C ARG A 76 0.31 13.00 6.87
N LEU A 77 -0.92 12.55 6.67
CA LEU A 77 -2.02 13.36 6.13
C LEU A 77 -2.60 14.40 7.13
N ARG A 78 -2.00 14.57 8.31
CA ARG A 78 -2.51 15.45 9.39
C ARG A 78 -1.96 16.87 9.34
#